data_AF-A0A1B6IS20-F1
#
_entry.id   AF-A0A1B6IS20-F1
#
_cell.length_a   1.000
_cell.length_b   1.000
_cell.length_c   1.000
_cell.angle_alpha   90.00
_cell.angle_beta   90.00
_cell.angle_gamma   90.00
#
_symmetry.space_group_name_H-M   'P 1'
#
loop_
_entity.id
_entity.type
_entity.pdbx_description
1 polymer ?
#
loop_
_entity_poly.entity_id
_entity_poly.type
_entity_poly.pdbx_seq_one_letter_code
_entity_poly.pdbx_strand_id
1 'polypeptide(L)'
;IRNGAHTEEMPYGGEPESHFQRLIRGNQYQPVLRDHICKEMAPLVEARIANIPTRAGSDWRDLPNLAVRLSDGSYSKKLQYTHHDKKNGKSSTGALRGVCSCATGKPCDPMDRQYNTLIPWCLPHTGNRHNHWSGLYGRVEWDGFFSTTVTNPEPMGKQGRVLHPEQTRVVSVRECARSQGFPDTYRFFGGILDKHRQIGNAVP
;
A
#
# COMPACT_ATOMS: atom_id res chain seq x y z
N ILE A 1 -5.41 13.86 -3.94
CA ILE A 1 -3.95 14.20 -3.95
C ILE A 1 -3.17 13.11 -4.69
N ARG A 2 -1.91 13.34 -5.08
CA ARG A 2 -1.04 12.34 -5.73
C ARG A 2 -0.04 11.72 -4.76
N ASN A 3 0.64 10.63 -5.16
CA ASN A 3 1.82 10.09 -4.48
C ASN A 3 2.84 11.22 -4.22
N GLY A 4 3.42 11.28 -3.01
CA GLY A 4 4.35 12.37 -2.63
C GLY A 4 3.73 13.76 -2.46
N ALA A 5 2.41 13.86 -2.31
CA ALA A 5 1.78 15.15 -1.99
C ALA A 5 2.28 15.70 -0.65
N HIS A 6 2.70 16.97 -0.66
CA HIS A 6 3.37 17.65 0.46
C HIS A 6 2.79 19.04 0.77
N THR A 7 1.70 19.44 0.12
CA THR A 7 1.01 20.70 0.41
C THR A 7 0.33 20.61 1.78
N GLU A 8 0.85 21.33 2.77
CA GLU A 8 0.41 21.21 4.17
C GLU A 8 -1.00 21.74 4.42
N GLU A 9 -1.39 22.81 3.73
CA GLU A 9 -2.70 23.44 3.84
C GLU A 9 -3.34 23.60 2.45
N MET A 10 -4.60 23.20 2.32
CA MET A 10 -5.38 23.35 1.09
C MET A 10 -6.87 23.53 1.41
N PRO A 11 -7.69 24.08 0.49
CA PRO A 11 -9.14 24.09 0.69
C PRO A 11 -9.71 22.67 0.70
N TYR A 12 -10.82 22.47 1.42
CA TYR A 12 -11.65 21.29 1.20
C TYR A 12 -12.24 21.33 -0.21
N GLY A 13 -12.25 20.19 -0.91
CA GLY A 13 -12.81 20.08 -2.26
C GLY A 13 -14.35 20.09 -2.32
N GLY A 14 -15.02 20.17 -1.17
CA GLY A 14 -16.48 20.14 -1.05
C GLY A 14 -16.94 20.00 0.39
N GLU A 15 -18.26 20.06 0.59
CA GLU A 15 -18.94 19.91 1.89
C GLU A 15 -18.76 18.49 2.50
N PRO A 16 -18.92 18.31 3.82
CA PRO A 16 -18.87 16.99 4.44
C PRO A 16 -20.07 16.11 4.02
N GLU A 17 -19.77 14.92 3.54
CA GLU A 17 -20.75 13.96 3.00
C GLU A 17 -21.36 13.10 4.11
N SER A 18 -20.53 12.56 5.01
CA SER A 18 -20.98 11.65 6.08
C SER A 18 -21.23 12.35 7.42
N HIS A 19 -22.00 11.70 8.31
CA HIS A 19 -22.19 12.18 9.69
C HIS A 19 -20.84 12.31 10.42
N PHE A 20 -19.95 11.32 10.25
CA PHE A 20 -18.61 11.36 10.82
C PHE A 20 -17.81 12.55 10.29
N GLN A 21 -17.85 12.83 8.98
CA GLN A 21 -17.16 13.99 8.40
C GLN A 21 -17.70 15.31 8.95
N ARG A 22 -19.01 15.43 9.17
CA ARG A 22 -19.62 16.61 9.81
C ARG A 22 -19.08 16.82 11.23
N LEU A 23 -18.99 15.74 12.02
CA LEU A 23 -18.47 15.80 13.38
C LEU A 23 -17.00 16.24 13.43
N ILE A 24 -16.11 15.58 12.67
CA ILE A 24 -14.67 15.85 12.73
C ILE A 24 -14.28 17.18 12.11
N ARG A 25 -15.01 17.66 11.08
CA ARG A 25 -14.75 18.98 10.50
C ARG A 25 -15.22 20.11 11.42
N GLY A 26 -16.28 19.86 12.20
CA GLY A 26 -16.89 20.84 13.08
C GLY A 26 -17.47 22.03 12.33
N ASN A 27 -17.82 23.09 13.05
CA ASN A 27 -18.32 24.33 12.48
C ASN A 27 -17.20 25.37 12.42
N GLN A 28 -16.51 25.47 11.28
CA GLN A 28 -15.41 26.42 11.07
C GLN A 28 -15.79 27.47 10.02
N TYR A 29 -15.50 28.73 10.32
CA TYR A 29 -15.52 29.78 9.32
C TYR A 29 -14.31 29.63 8.40
N GLN A 30 -14.56 29.40 7.09
CA GLN A 30 -13.54 29.14 6.07
C GLN A 30 -12.63 27.93 6.39
N PRO A 31 -13.14 26.69 6.29
CA PRO A 31 -12.42 25.51 6.73
C PRO A 31 -11.19 25.24 5.84
N VAL A 32 -10.05 24.96 6.48
CA VAL A 32 -8.79 24.59 5.84
C VAL A 32 -8.49 23.12 6.10
N LEU A 33 -8.21 22.36 5.03
CA LEU A 33 -7.77 20.98 5.12
C LEU A 33 -6.27 20.94 5.34
N ARG A 34 -5.86 20.34 6.45
CA ARG A 34 -4.45 20.26 6.86
C ARG A 34 -3.93 18.85 6.79
N ASP A 35 -2.64 18.71 6.50
CA ASP A 35 -1.93 17.45 6.51
C ASP A 35 -2.55 16.38 5.60
N HIS A 36 -3.25 16.80 4.54
CA HIS A 36 -3.65 15.89 3.47
C HIS A 36 -2.46 15.64 2.53
N ILE A 37 -1.40 15.10 3.13
CA ILE A 37 -0.09 14.81 2.56
C ILE A 37 0.18 13.31 2.70
N CYS A 38 0.90 12.71 1.76
CA CYS A 38 1.23 11.29 1.79
C CYS A 38 2.68 11.07 1.37
N LYS A 39 3.28 9.98 1.86
CA LYS A 39 4.67 9.63 1.53
C LYS A 39 4.87 9.51 0.02
N GLU A 40 6.05 9.92 -0.43
CA GLU A 40 6.51 9.67 -1.79
C GLU A 40 7.04 8.24 -1.89
N MET A 41 6.38 7.44 -2.72
CA MET A 41 6.78 6.07 -3.03
C MET A 41 7.71 6.07 -4.24
N ALA A 42 8.74 5.23 -4.18
CA ALA A 42 9.67 5.02 -5.30
C ALA A 42 8.92 4.59 -6.58
N PRO A 43 9.44 4.89 -7.79
CA PRO A 43 8.76 4.64 -9.07
C PRO A 43 8.22 3.21 -9.24
N LEU A 44 8.99 2.20 -8.83
CA LEU A 44 8.55 0.80 -8.90
C LEU A 44 7.38 0.51 -7.93
N VAL A 45 7.39 1.12 -6.75
CA VAL A 45 6.33 0.95 -5.74
C VAL A 45 5.05 1.66 -6.20
N GLU A 46 5.17 2.87 -6.74
CA GLU A 46 4.06 3.59 -7.36
C GLU A 46 3.45 2.79 -8.53
N ALA A 47 4.28 2.23 -9.41
CA ALA A 47 3.82 1.38 -10.49
C ALA A 47 3.10 0.12 -9.99
N ARG A 48 3.56 -0.49 -8.88
CA ARG A 48 2.82 -1.59 -8.23
C ARG A 48 1.45 -1.13 -7.78
N ILE A 49 1.37 -0.03 -7.02
CA ILE A 49 0.10 0.50 -6.52
C ILE A 49 -0.86 0.76 -7.70
N ALA A 50 -0.37 1.35 -8.79
CA ALA A 50 -1.18 1.66 -9.97
C ALA A 50 -1.81 0.42 -10.61
N ASN A 51 -1.15 -0.74 -10.47
CA ASN A 51 -1.59 -2.01 -11.01
C ASN A 51 -2.35 -2.89 -10.01
N ILE A 52 -2.61 -2.40 -8.78
CA ILE A 52 -3.54 -3.04 -7.86
C ILE A 52 -4.96 -2.63 -8.26
N PRO A 53 -5.86 -3.57 -8.61
CA PRO A 53 -7.24 -3.26 -8.92
C PRO A 53 -7.95 -2.53 -7.76
N THR A 54 -8.93 -1.70 -8.07
CA THR A 54 -9.73 -0.95 -7.08
C THR A 54 -10.90 -1.74 -6.50
N ARG A 55 -11.13 -2.98 -6.97
CA ARG A 55 -12.16 -3.86 -6.39
C ARG A 55 -11.80 -4.26 -4.96
N ALA A 56 -12.82 -4.45 -4.14
CA ALA A 56 -12.65 -4.91 -2.76
C ALA A 56 -11.84 -6.22 -2.70
N GLY A 57 -11.04 -6.37 -1.64
CA GLY A 57 -10.17 -7.52 -1.43
C GLY A 57 -8.84 -7.49 -2.17
N SER A 58 -8.66 -6.63 -3.18
CA SER A 58 -7.46 -6.68 -4.04
C SER A 58 -6.15 -6.36 -3.32
N ASP A 59 -5.09 -7.06 -3.72
CA ASP A 59 -3.74 -6.93 -3.14
C ASP A 59 -2.62 -7.41 -4.10
N TRP A 60 -1.39 -7.60 -3.60
CA TRP A 60 -0.23 -7.98 -4.42
C TRP A 60 -0.45 -9.20 -5.33
N ARG A 61 -1.35 -10.12 -4.96
CA ARG A 61 -1.66 -11.34 -5.72
C ARG A 61 -2.36 -11.02 -7.05
N ASP A 62 -2.98 -9.85 -7.14
CA ASP A 62 -3.61 -9.35 -8.36
C ASP A 62 -2.64 -8.61 -9.29
N LEU A 63 -1.38 -8.40 -8.88
CA LEU A 63 -0.39 -7.72 -9.72
C LEU A 63 -0.16 -8.53 -11.01
N PRO A 64 -0.22 -7.87 -12.17
CA PRO A 64 0.01 -8.55 -13.43
C PRO A 64 1.51 -8.79 -13.64
N ASN A 65 1.88 -9.93 -14.23
CA ASN A 65 3.28 -10.25 -14.51
C ASN A 65 3.76 -9.62 -15.84
N LEU A 66 3.90 -8.28 -15.84
CA LEU A 66 4.27 -7.48 -17.00
C LEU A 66 5.59 -6.74 -16.76
N ALA A 67 6.28 -6.38 -17.85
CA ALA A 67 7.25 -5.30 -17.82
C ALA A 67 6.50 -3.98 -18.05
N VAL A 68 6.75 -2.97 -17.23
CA VAL A 68 6.11 -1.64 -17.32
C VAL A 68 7.15 -0.54 -17.30
N ARG A 69 6.87 0.57 -18.00
CA ARG A 69 7.68 1.79 -17.91
C ARG A 69 7.37 2.50 -16.59
N LEU A 70 8.41 2.89 -15.86
CA LEU A 70 8.33 3.58 -14.57
C LEU A 70 8.36 5.10 -14.75
N SER A 71 7.97 5.84 -13.71
CA SER A 71 7.90 7.31 -13.72
C SER A 71 9.27 7.99 -13.86
N ASP A 72 10.35 7.32 -13.48
CA ASP A 72 11.75 7.76 -13.71
C ASP A 72 12.28 7.45 -15.12
N GLY A 73 11.44 6.87 -15.99
CA GLY A 73 11.80 6.49 -17.35
C GLY A 73 12.43 5.10 -17.49
N SER A 74 12.80 4.45 -16.38
CA SER A 74 13.30 3.07 -16.39
C SER A 74 12.17 2.06 -16.65
N TYR A 75 12.51 0.77 -16.79
CA TYR A 75 11.54 -0.30 -17.00
C TYR A 75 11.66 -1.37 -15.92
N SER A 76 10.52 -1.89 -15.47
CA SER A 76 10.47 -3.11 -14.68
C SER A 76 10.65 -4.36 -15.56
N LYS A 77 10.98 -5.47 -14.93
CA LYS A 77 11.13 -6.79 -15.56
C LYS A 77 9.92 -7.67 -15.21
N LYS A 78 9.62 -8.64 -16.07
CA LYS A 78 8.73 -9.75 -15.73
C LYS A 78 9.40 -10.63 -14.67
N LEU A 79 8.62 -11.09 -13.69
CA LEU A 79 9.05 -12.10 -12.74
C LEU A 79 9.11 -13.46 -13.45
N GLN A 80 10.24 -14.15 -13.30
CA GLN A 80 10.46 -15.48 -13.85
C GLN A 80 10.19 -16.54 -12.78
N TYR A 81 9.36 -17.52 -13.14
CA TYR A 81 9.10 -18.70 -12.31
C TYR A 81 9.95 -19.85 -12.84
N THR A 82 11.12 -20.06 -12.24
CA THR A 82 12.18 -20.96 -12.73
C THR A 82 12.13 -22.34 -12.10
N HIS A 83 11.34 -22.53 -11.04
CA HIS A 83 11.35 -23.76 -10.24
C HIS A 83 9.95 -24.36 -10.09
N HIS A 84 9.87 -25.68 -10.00
CA HIS A 84 8.63 -26.35 -9.60
C HIS A 84 8.36 -26.08 -8.12
N ASP A 85 7.13 -25.66 -7.79
CA ASP A 85 6.67 -25.56 -6.41
C ASP A 85 5.98 -26.85 -6.02
N LYS A 86 6.61 -27.63 -5.13
CA LYS A 86 6.08 -28.94 -4.69
C LYS A 86 4.72 -28.82 -4.00
N LYS A 87 4.41 -27.69 -3.37
CA LYS A 87 3.14 -27.48 -2.66
C LYS A 87 2.05 -26.96 -3.59
N ASN A 88 2.39 -25.99 -4.45
CA ASN A 88 1.42 -25.29 -5.28
C ASN A 88 1.28 -25.85 -6.70
N GLY A 89 2.10 -26.84 -7.06
CA GLY A 89 2.07 -27.48 -8.38
C GLY A 89 2.45 -26.53 -9.51
N LYS A 90 1.70 -26.64 -10.62
CA LYS A 90 1.81 -25.80 -11.81
C LYS A 90 0.52 -24.99 -12.00
N SER A 91 0.56 -23.93 -12.82
CA SER A 91 -0.67 -23.27 -13.27
C SER A 91 -1.51 -24.18 -14.18
N SER A 92 -2.73 -23.75 -14.48
CA SER A 92 -3.59 -24.40 -15.49
C SER A 92 -2.95 -24.44 -16.89
N THR A 93 -2.06 -23.50 -17.20
CA THR A 93 -1.28 -23.45 -18.45
C THR A 93 -0.01 -24.29 -18.41
N GLY A 94 0.24 -25.03 -17.32
CA GLY A 94 1.45 -25.82 -17.12
C GLY A 94 2.70 -25.01 -16.71
N ALA A 95 2.57 -23.70 -16.47
CA ALA A 95 3.66 -22.85 -16.04
C ALA A 95 4.10 -23.17 -14.60
N LEU A 96 5.38 -23.00 -14.34
CA LEU A 96 5.97 -23.14 -13.01
C LEU A 96 5.49 -22.03 -12.07
N ARG A 97 5.57 -22.29 -10.75
CA ARG A 97 5.12 -21.36 -9.68
C ARG A 97 6.20 -21.04 -8.65
N GLY A 98 7.31 -21.77 -8.64
CA GLY A 98 8.44 -21.51 -7.75
C GLY A 98 9.40 -20.47 -8.34
N VAL A 99 9.88 -19.57 -7.49
CA VAL A 99 10.85 -18.52 -7.86
C VAL A 99 12.24 -18.74 -7.25
N CYS A 100 12.42 -19.83 -6.50
CA CYS A 100 13.65 -20.19 -5.81
C CYS A 100 13.72 -21.72 -5.66
N SER A 101 14.92 -22.27 -5.63
CA SER A 101 15.21 -23.69 -5.37
C SER A 101 14.50 -24.24 -4.13
N CYS A 102 14.25 -23.40 -3.11
CA CYS A 102 13.55 -23.80 -1.90
C CYS A 102 12.09 -24.22 -2.10
N ALA A 103 11.46 -23.82 -3.22
CA ALA A 103 10.15 -24.31 -3.63
C ALA A 103 10.18 -25.83 -3.95
N THR A 104 11.35 -26.37 -4.27
CA THR A 104 11.59 -27.81 -4.48
C THR A 104 12.06 -28.55 -3.21
N GLY A 105 12.17 -27.85 -2.07
CA GLY A 105 12.70 -28.40 -0.82
C GLY A 105 14.22 -28.36 -0.68
N LYS A 106 14.93 -27.69 -1.58
CA LYS A 106 16.39 -27.47 -1.50
C LYS A 106 16.73 -26.20 -0.69
N PRO A 107 17.99 -26.01 -0.24
CA PRO A 107 18.45 -24.72 0.26
C PRO A 107 18.33 -23.62 -0.80
N CYS A 108 18.08 -22.37 -0.39
CA CYS A 108 17.96 -21.23 -1.30
C CYS A 108 19.27 -20.98 -2.08
N ASP A 109 19.15 -20.74 -3.38
CA ASP A 109 20.24 -20.24 -4.21
C ASP A 109 20.20 -18.69 -4.23
N PRO A 110 21.27 -17.98 -3.82
CA PRO A 110 21.34 -16.52 -3.92
C PRO A 110 21.11 -15.98 -5.34
N MET A 111 21.45 -16.76 -6.38
CA MET A 111 21.28 -16.36 -7.79
C MET A 111 19.82 -16.35 -8.24
N ASP A 112 18.92 -17.05 -7.53
CA ASP A 112 17.49 -17.07 -7.85
C ASP A 112 16.79 -15.73 -7.56
N ARG A 113 17.43 -14.83 -6.79
CA ARG A 113 16.83 -13.57 -6.37
C ARG A 113 16.68 -12.62 -7.56
N GLN A 114 15.44 -12.22 -7.82
CA GLN A 114 15.11 -11.28 -8.88
C GLN A 114 14.78 -9.89 -8.31
N TYR A 115 15.17 -8.86 -9.04
CA TYR A 115 14.99 -7.45 -8.68
C TYR A 115 14.27 -6.69 -9.77
N ASN A 116 13.71 -5.53 -9.40
CA ASN A 116 13.00 -4.64 -10.31
C ASN A 116 11.84 -5.32 -11.06
N THR A 117 11.13 -6.23 -10.39
CA THR A 117 9.92 -6.89 -10.93
C THR A 117 8.67 -6.24 -10.37
N LEU A 118 7.60 -6.18 -11.19
CA LEU A 118 6.32 -5.62 -10.74
C LEU A 118 5.75 -6.46 -9.59
N ILE A 119 5.61 -7.78 -9.78
CA ILE A 119 5.37 -8.73 -8.69
C ILE A 119 6.65 -8.82 -7.84
N PRO A 120 6.66 -8.41 -6.55
CA PRO A 120 7.86 -8.46 -5.74
C PRO A 120 8.29 -9.91 -5.50
N TRP A 121 9.48 -10.32 -5.98
CA TRP A 121 9.98 -11.70 -5.90
C TRP A 121 9.92 -12.32 -4.49
N CYS A 122 10.12 -11.51 -3.45
CA CYS A 122 10.10 -11.98 -2.06
C CYS A 122 8.74 -12.54 -1.62
N LEU A 123 7.63 -12.08 -2.22
CA LEU A 123 6.29 -12.52 -1.85
C LEU A 123 5.98 -13.96 -2.27
N PRO A 124 6.16 -14.38 -3.54
CA PRO A 124 6.06 -15.79 -3.90
C PRO A 124 7.17 -16.64 -3.28
N HIS A 125 8.37 -16.09 -3.02
CA HIS A 125 9.46 -16.85 -2.39
C HIS A 125 9.13 -17.36 -0.98
N THR A 126 8.45 -16.55 -0.17
CA THR A 126 8.11 -16.90 1.22
C THR A 126 6.61 -17.03 1.48
N GLY A 127 5.76 -16.81 0.48
CA GLY A 127 4.30 -16.78 0.63
C GLY A 127 3.70 -18.02 1.29
N ASN A 128 4.19 -19.23 0.96
CA ASN A 128 3.73 -20.49 1.55
C ASN A 128 3.96 -20.58 3.08
N ARG A 129 4.83 -19.72 3.65
CA ARG A 129 5.15 -19.68 5.09
C ARG A 129 4.41 -18.55 5.82
N HIS A 130 3.70 -17.68 5.10
CA HIS A 130 3.11 -16.45 5.64
C HIS A 130 1.70 -16.21 5.12
N ASN A 131 0.90 -17.28 4.97
CA ASN A 131 -0.48 -17.20 4.47
C ASN A 131 -0.59 -16.37 3.17
N HIS A 132 0.33 -16.64 2.23
CA HIS A 132 0.44 -15.94 0.95
C HIS A 132 0.54 -14.41 1.06
N TRP A 133 1.02 -13.89 2.20
CA TRP A 133 1.14 -12.46 2.46
C TRP A 133 -0.15 -11.69 2.14
N SER A 134 -1.30 -12.30 2.43
CA SER A 134 -2.62 -11.73 2.15
C SER A 134 -2.73 -10.33 2.77
N GLY A 135 -3.09 -9.35 1.94
CA GLY A 135 -3.24 -7.94 2.31
C GLY A 135 -2.03 -7.04 2.01
N LEU A 136 -0.84 -7.57 1.71
CA LEU A 136 0.29 -6.72 1.29
C LEU A 136 0.00 -6.07 -0.06
N TYR A 137 0.36 -4.79 -0.22
CA TYR A 137 -0.12 -3.94 -1.31
C TYR A 137 -1.66 -3.91 -1.44
N GLY A 138 -2.39 -4.20 -0.37
CA GLY A 138 -3.83 -4.16 -0.37
C GLY A 138 -4.38 -2.74 -0.24
N ARG A 139 -5.50 -2.49 -0.94
CA ARG A 139 -6.29 -1.27 -0.80
C ARG A 139 -7.23 -1.38 0.40
N VAL A 140 -7.40 -0.27 1.11
CA VAL A 140 -8.50 -0.10 2.06
C VAL A 140 -9.81 -0.16 1.28
N GLU A 141 -10.85 -0.71 1.89
CA GLU A 141 -12.17 -0.86 1.28
C GLU A 141 -13.11 0.23 1.80
N TRP A 142 -13.96 0.78 0.94
CA TRP A 142 -14.94 1.81 1.33
C TRP A 142 -15.91 1.32 2.42
N ASP A 143 -16.37 0.08 2.29
CA ASP A 143 -17.24 -0.59 3.27
C ASP A 143 -16.44 -1.34 4.36
N GLY A 144 -15.12 -1.19 4.37
CA GLY A 144 -14.22 -1.84 5.31
C GLY A 144 -13.77 -0.91 6.43
N PHE A 145 -12.63 -1.26 7.03
CA PHE A 145 -12.01 -0.49 8.10
C PHE A 145 -10.48 -0.50 7.99
N PHE A 146 -9.83 0.43 8.68
CA PHE A 146 -8.37 0.43 8.81
C PHE A 146 -7.94 -0.68 9.79
N SER A 147 -7.04 -1.57 9.37
CA SER A 147 -6.69 -2.77 10.13
C SER A 147 -6.10 -2.46 11.52
N THR A 148 -5.23 -1.45 11.59
CA THR A 148 -4.57 -0.98 12.82
C THR A 148 -4.19 0.48 12.65
N THR A 149 -3.94 1.20 13.75
CA THR A 149 -3.36 2.54 13.68
C THR A 149 -1.99 2.51 12.99
N VAL A 150 -1.86 3.27 11.90
CA VAL A 150 -0.67 3.21 11.05
C VAL A 150 0.35 4.28 11.48
N THR A 151 1.45 3.85 12.10
CA THR A 151 2.58 4.72 12.50
C THR A 151 3.49 5.10 11.34
N ASN A 152 3.52 4.30 10.27
CA ASN A 152 4.27 4.58 9.04
C ASN A 152 3.71 3.72 7.90
N PRO A 153 2.90 4.25 6.96
CA PRO A 153 2.28 3.43 5.93
C PRO A 153 3.32 2.86 4.95
N GLU A 154 3.49 1.54 4.97
CA GLU A 154 4.38 0.77 4.09
C GLU A 154 3.59 -0.36 3.41
N PRO A 155 3.52 -0.42 2.06
CA PRO A 155 2.74 -1.45 1.35
C PRO A 155 3.18 -2.90 1.62
N MET A 156 4.45 -3.12 1.98
CA MET A 156 4.98 -4.44 2.39
C MET A 156 5.15 -4.57 3.91
N GLY A 157 4.67 -3.59 4.68
CA GLY A 157 4.72 -3.59 6.13
C GLY A 157 3.70 -4.55 6.75
N LYS A 158 3.86 -4.87 8.03
CA LYS A 158 2.93 -5.74 8.77
C LYS A 158 1.67 -5.01 9.29
N GLN A 159 1.45 -3.75 8.88
CA GLN A 159 0.35 -2.89 9.36
C GLN A 159 -0.97 -3.12 8.60
N GLY A 160 -1.00 -4.06 7.65
CA GLY A 160 -2.19 -4.39 6.87
C GLY A 160 -2.31 -3.56 5.58
N ARG A 161 -3.56 -3.25 5.22
CA ARG A 161 -3.92 -2.57 3.96
C ARG A 161 -3.76 -1.05 4.14
N VAL A 162 -2.86 -0.44 3.37
CA VAL A 162 -2.49 0.99 3.52
C VAL A 162 -2.60 1.79 2.22
N LEU A 163 -3.09 1.18 1.14
CA LEU A 163 -3.32 1.90 -0.11
C LEU A 163 -4.70 2.53 -0.09
N HIS A 164 -4.82 3.72 -0.68
CA HIS A 164 -6.12 4.37 -0.84
C HIS A 164 -7.08 3.48 -1.66
N PRO A 165 -8.39 3.46 -1.36
CA PRO A 165 -9.37 2.62 -2.06
C PRO A 165 -9.33 2.72 -3.58
N GLU A 166 -9.12 3.93 -4.11
CA GLU A 166 -9.08 4.17 -5.56
C GLU A 166 -7.75 4.77 -6.06
N GLN A 167 -7.23 5.80 -5.38
CA GLN A 167 -6.07 6.58 -5.82
C GLN A 167 -4.77 5.77 -5.78
N THR A 168 -3.83 6.09 -6.68
CA THR A 168 -2.50 5.48 -6.75
C THR A 168 -1.56 6.08 -5.71
N ARG A 169 -1.79 5.79 -4.43
CA ARG A 169 -0.96 6.24 -3.32
C ARG A 169 -1.25 5.45 -2.04
N VAL A 170 -0.37 5.60 -1.06
CA VAL A 170 -0.69 5.24 0.33
C VAL A 170 -1.66 6.25 0.96
N VAL A 171 -2.28 5.84 2.06
CA VAL A 171 -3.09 6.73 2.89
C VAL A 171 -2.29 7.92 3.41
N SER A 172 -2.95 9.08 3.46
CA SER A 172 -2.36 10.35 3.86
C SER A 172 -2.28 10.47 5.39
N VAL A 173 -1.50 11.43 5.90
CA VAL A 173 -1.47 11.77 7.34
C VAL A 173 -2.88 12.08 7.85
N ARG A 174 -3.61 12.97 7.17
CA ARG A 174 -5.00 13.29 7.53
C ARG A 174 -5.96 12.09 7.48
N GLU A 175 -5.84 11.20 6.50
CA GLU A 175 -6.67 9.98 6.44
C GLU A 175 -6.40 9.06 7.65
N CYS A 176 -5.14 8.89 8.04
CA CYS A 176 -4.80 8.18 9.27
C CYS A 176 -5.36 8.89 10.52
N ALA A 177 -5.26 10.23 10.60
CA ALA A 177 -5.80 10.99 11.73
C ALA A 177 -7.31 10.78 11.88
N ARG A 178 -8.04 10.79 10.75
CA ARG A 178 -9.49 10.50 10.75
C ARG A 178 -9.81 9.08 11.18
N SER A 179 -8.98 8.09 10.83
CA SER A 179 -9.15 6.71 11.32
C SER A 179 -9.03 6.57 12.84
N GLN A 180 -8.36 7.54 13.50
CA GLN A 180 -8.24 7.64 14.95
C GLN A 180 -9.26 8.61 15.58
N GLY A 181 -10.20 9.15 14.80
CA GLY A 181 -11.21 10.07 15.33
C GLY A 181 -10.70 11.48 15.66
N PHE A 182 -9.47 11.84 15.28
CA PHE A 182 -8.98 13.21 15.49
C PHE A 182 -9.86 14.23 14.75
N PRO A 183 -10.25 15.34 15.41
CA PRO A 183 -10.85 16.47 14.72
C PRO A 183 -9.92 16.99 13.62
N ASP A 184 -10.50 17.48 12.52
CA ASP A 184 -9.72 18.04 11.41
C ASP A 184 -8.96 19.33 11.82
N THR A 185 -9.35 19.95 12.95
CA THR A 185 -8.65 21.09 13.57
C THR A 185 -7.39 20.70 14.36
N TYR A 186 -7.24 19.42 14.73
CA TYR A 186 -6.10 18.97 15.52
C TYR A 186 -4.79 19.17 14.76
N ARG A 187 -3.75 19.64 15.46
CA ARG A 187 -2.46 20.02 14.91
C ARG A 187 -1.41 18.96 15.19
N PHE A 188 -0.74 18.53 14.13
CA PHE A 188 0.43 17.66 14.19
C PHE A 188 1.67 18.46 13.79
N PHE A 189 2.82 18.12 14.36
CA PHE A 189 4.07 18.86 14.15
C PHE A 189 5.20 17.97 13.61
N GLY A 190 6.22 18.56 12.99
CA GLY A 190 7.37 17.83 12.46
C GLY A 190 7.18 17.31 11.03
N GLY A 191 8.06 16.40 10.60
CA GLY A 191 8.03 15.84 9.26
C GLY A 191 6.88 14.86 9.06
N ILE A 192 6.64 14.44 7.81
CA ILE A 192 5.53 13.53 7.47
C ILE A 192 5.55 12.22 8.30
N LEU A 193 6.75 11.67 8.55
CA LEU A 193 6.91 10.46 9.35
C LEU A 193 6.62 10.72 10.85
N ASP A 194 6.96 11.90 11.36
CA ASP A 194 6.68 12.26 12.75
C ASP A 194 5.18 12.44 12.97
N LYS A 195 4.48 13.07 12.01
CA LYS A 195 3.02 13.23 12.03
C LYS A 195 2.32 11.87 12.00
N HIS A 196 2.73 10.95 11.12
CA HIS A 196 2.21 9.58 11.13
C HIS A 196 2.47 8.85 12.45
N ARG A 197 3.65 9.03 13.06
CA ARG A 197 3.99 8.41 14.35
C ARG A 197 3.15 8.98 15.50
N GLN A 198 2.92 10.28 15.54
CA GLN A 198 2.07 10.93 16.53
C GLN A 198 0.64 10.37 16.50
N ILE A 199 0.06 10.27 15.30
CA ILE A 199 -1.27 9.67 15.10
C ILE A 199 -1.25 8.19 15.48
N GLY A 200 -0.22 7.48 15.02
CA GLY A 200 0.02 6.05 15.24
C GLY A 200 0.02 5.62 16.70
N ASN A 201 0.63 6.44 17.54
CA ASN A 201 0.84 6.16 18.97
C ASN A 201 -0.22 6.79 19.88
N ALA A 202 -1.16 7.55 19.33
CA ALA A 202 -2.23 8.17 20.10
C ALA A 202 -3.26 7.12 20.56
N VAL A 203 -3.99 7.47 21.61
CA VAL A 203 -5.17 6.72 22.06
C VAL A 203 -6.40 7.41 21.45
N PRO A 204 -7.23 6.68 20.67
CA PRO A 204 -8.45 7.22 20.09
C PRO A 204 -9.56 7.45 21.12
#